data_AF-K2RBE6-F1
#
_entry.id   AF-K2RBE6-F1
#
_cell.length_a   1.000
_cell.length_b   1.000
_cell.length_c   1.000
_cell.angle_alpha   90.00
_cell.angle_beta   90.00
_cell.angle_gamma   90.00
#
_symmetry.space_group_name_H-M   'P 1'
#
loop_
_entity.id
_entity.type
_entity.pdbx_description
1 polymer ?
#
loop_
_entity_poly.entity_id
_entity_poly.type
_entity_poly.pdbx_seq_one_letter_code
_entity_poly.pdbx_strand_id
1 'polypeptide(L)'
;MVIKKKEIVLIAVILIIGLMVFSTIFSSLTGIGADCSNCVNCTDCYIGINSTEESKLFNQLDGIVKTYVAEKENITDQSLIWTSIVFKSKDEAFVSASVNDKMWNGTWKYSDNQWNPGEDFKCHS
;
A
#
# COMPACT_ATOMS: atom_id res chain seq x y z
N MET A 1 -46.39 22.49 16.08
CA MET A 1 -45.84 21.41 16.94
C MET A 1 -44.63 21.99 17.66
N VAL A 2 -44.80 22.40 18.91
CA VAL A 2 -43.75 23.05 19.70
C VAL A 2 -42.88 21.96 20.30
N ILE A 3 -41.77 21.63 19.63
CA ILE A 3 -40.76 20.72 20.20
C ILE A 3 -40.20 21.42 21.44
N LYS A 4 -40.44 20.84 22.61
CA LYS A 4 -40.04 21.47 23.88
C LYS A 4 -38.51 21.48 23.94
N LYS A 5 -37.88 22.56 24.44
CA LYS A 5 -36.40 22.68 24.54
C LYS A 5 -35.71 21.42 25.11
N LYS A 6 -36.36 20.69 26.02
CA LYS A 6 -35.87 19.44 26.61
C LYS A 6 -35.79 18.27 25.61
N GLU A 7 -36.71 18.19 24.65
CA GLU A 7 -36.74 17.15 23.60
C GLU A 7 -35.64 17.42 22.56
N ILE A 8 -35.37 18.69 22.23
CA ILE A 8 -34.26 19.07 21.34
C ILE A 8 -32.92 18.69 21.96
N VAL A 9 -32.72 18.96 23.26
CA VAL A 9 -31.49 18.59 23.97
C VAL A 9 -31.30 17.07 24.01
N LEU A 10 -32.37 16.30 24.24
CA LEU A 10 -32.28 14.85 24.27
C LEU A 10 -31.90 14.26 22.90
N ILE A 11 -32.49 14.77 21.81
CA ILE A 11 -32.16 14.35 20.44
C ILE A 11 -30.71 14.72 20.09
N ALA A 12 -30.26 15.91 20.48
CA ALA A 12 -28.87 16.34 20.26
C ALA A 12 -27.86 15.46 21.00
N VAL A 13 -28.14 15.08 22.25
CA VAL A 13 -27.27 14.18 23.03
C VAL A 13 -27.21 12.78 22.40
N ILE A 14 -28.33 12.23 21.93
CA ILE A 14 -28.36 10.93 21.26
C ILE A 14 -27.56 10.97 19.95
N LEU A 15 -27.68 12.04 19.16
CA LEU A 15 -26.90 12.22 17.94
C LEU A 15 -25.40 12.32 18.23
N ILE A 16 -25.02 13.04 19.28
CA ILE A 16 -23.61 13.20 19.70
C ILE A 16 -23.03 11.86 20.18
N ILE A 17 -23.77 11.09 20.98
CA ILE A 17 -23.34 9.75 21.41
C ILE A 17 -23.25 8.79 20.22
N GLY A 18 -24.22 8.84 19.30
CA GLY A 18 -24.18 8.06 18.06
C GLY A 18 -22.97 8.41 17.19
N LEU A 19 -22.63 9.70 17.09
CA LEU A 19 -21.43 10.18 16.38
C LEU A 19 -20.12 9.72 17.05
N MET A 20 -20.06 9.70 18.38
CA MET A 20 -18.88 9.22 19.12
C MET A 20 -18.69 7.70 18.99
N VAL A 21 -19.78 6.92 18.98
CA VAL A 21 -19.70 5.47 18.75
C VAL A 21 -19.41 5.18 17.27
N PHE A 22 -19.93 5.98 16.35
CA PHE A 22 -19.58 5.87 14.93
C PHE A 22 -18.11 6.24 14.69
N SER A 23 -17.55 7.24 15.36
CA SER A 23 -16.15 7.61 15.19
C SER A 23 -15.19 6.58 15.76
N THR A 24 -15.53 5.88 16.85
CA THR A 24 -14.69 4.78 17.37
C THR A 24 -14.75 3.55 16.47
N ILE A 25 -15.93 3.19 15.96
CA ILE A 25 -16.08 2.08 15.00
C ILE A 25 -15.42 2.43 13.65
N PHE A 26 -15.56 3.69 13.20
CA PHE A 26 -14.92 4.17 11.99
C PHE A 26 -13.40 4.24 12.17
N SER A 27 -12.89 4.62 13.35
CA SER A 27 -11.45 4.57 13.64
C SER A 27 -10.89 3.13 13.65
N SER A 28 -11.69 2.14 14.06
CA SER A 28 -11.32 0.72 13.92
C SER A 28 -11.44 0.19 12.49
N LEU A 29 -12.25 0.83 11.64
CA LEU A 29 -12.41 0.49 10.22
C LEU A 29 -11.40 1.22 9.33
N THR A 30 -10.96 2.41 9.75
CA THR A 30 -9.85 3.18 9.17
C THR A 30 -8.57 2.96 9.95
N GLY A 31 -8.41 1.77 10.55
CA GLY A 31 -7.15 1.26 11.09
C GLY A 31 -6.11 1.07 9.98
N ILE A 32 -5.78 2.14 9.25
CA ILE A 32 -4.49 2.33 8.59
C ILE A 32 -3.55 2.88 9.66
N GLY A 33 -3.41 2.08 10.71
CA GLY A 33 -2.45 2.21 11.77
C GLY A 33 -2.15 0.78 12.11
N ALA A 34 -1.38 0.12 11.24
CA ALA A 34 -1.00 -1.26 11.40
C ALA A 34 -0.47 -1.44 12.83
N ASP A 35 -1.10 -2.34 13.57
CA ASP A 35 -0.69 -2.72 14.90
C ASP A 35 0.69 -3.40 14.79
N CYS A 36 1.77 -2.61 14.81
CA CYS A 36 3.16 -3.09 14.70
C CYS A 36 3.63 -3.85 15.94
N SER A 37 2.73 -4.20 16.88
CA SER A 37 3.10 -4.84 18.15
C SER A 37 3.75 -6.22 17.99
N ASN A 38 3.54 -6.89 16.86
CA ASN A 38 4.14 -8.19 16.53
C ASN A 38 5.19 -8.15 15.39
N CYS A 39 5.55 -6.97 14.88
CA CYS A 39 6.52 -6.82 13.79
C CYS A 39 7.86 -6.28 14.35
N VAL A 40 8.98 -6.95 14.05
CA VAL A 40 10.32 -6.50 14.45
C VAL A 40 10.71 -5.19 13.74
N ASN A 41 10.09 -4.90 12.58
CA ASN A 41 10.26 -3.66 11.83
C ASN A 41 8.94 -3.28 11.13
N CYS A 42 8.50 -2.02 11.21
CA CYS A 42 7.18 -1.62 10.67
C CYS A 42 7.09 -1.70 9.12
N THR A 43 8.20 -1.85 8.40
CA THR A 43 8.19 -2.11 6.95
C THR A 43 7.53 -3.45 6.62
N ASP A 44 7.68 -4.45 7.49
CA ASP A 44 7.08 -5.78 7.32
C ASP A 44 5.57 -5.79 7.58
N CYS A 45 5.05 -4.78 8.29
CA CYS A 45 3.66 -4.70 8.69
C CYS A 45 2.77 -4.00 7.64
N TYR A 46 3.35 -3.28 6.66
CA TYR A 46 2.59 -2.69 5.54
C TYR A 46 2.30 -3.73 4.45
N ILE A 47 3.13 -4.75 4.38
CA ILE A 47 2.99 -5.82 3.42
C ILE A 47 2.27 -6.95 4.17
N GLY A 48 1.06 -7.32 3.75
CA GLY A 48 0.32 -8.46 4.31
C GLY A 48 0.99 -9.81 4.02
N ILE A 49 2.30 -9.93 4.26
CA ILE A 49 3.13 -11.10 3.98
C ILE A 49 2.96 -12.05 5.15
N ASN A 50 1.99 -12.95 5.03
CA ASN A 50 1.80 -14.00 6.02
C ASN A 50 2.59 -15.29 5.69
N SER A 51 3.54 -15.23 4.75
CA SER A 51 4.36 -16.39 4.38
C SER A 51 5.79 -16.02 3.99
N THR A 52 6.76 -16.86 4.38
CA THR A 52 8.18 -16.78 4.00
C THR A 52 8.41 -16.82 2.47
N GLU A 53 7.39 -17.19 1.70
CA GLU A 53 7.45 -17.32 0.25
C GLU A 53 7.10 -15.99 -0.44
N GLU A 54 6.09 -15.28 0.04
CA GLU A 54 5.73 -13.95 -0.47
C GLU A 54 6.81 -12.90 -0.21
N SER A 55 7.52 -12.95 0.93
CA SER A 55 8.67 -12.05 1.17
C SER A 55 9.84 -12.34 0.23
N LYS A 56 10.09 -13.61 -0.10
CA LYS A 56 11.11 -13.98 -1.08
C LYS A 56 10.74 -13.47 -2.48
N LEU A 57 9.48 -13.64 -2.89
CA LEU A 57 9.00 -13.13 -4.17
C LEU A 57 9.07 -11.60 -4.23
N PHE A 58 8.70 -10.92 -3.14
CA PHE A 58 8.84 -9.47 -3.02
C PHE A 58 10.30 -9.03 -3.18
N ASN A 59 11.23 -9.58 -2.39
CA ASN A 59 12.63 -9.20 -2.45
C ASN A 59 13.26 -9.47 -3.81
N GLN A 60 12.88 -10.58 -4.45
CA GLN A 60 13.32 -10.91 -5.80
C GLN A 60 12.83 -9.87 -6.81
N LEU A 61 11.52 -9.59 -6.82
CA LEU A 61 10.93 -8.62 -7.76
C LEU A 61 11.44 -7.20 -7.50
N ASP A 62 11.59 -6.79 -6.24
CA ASP A 62 12.16 -5.48 -5.86
C ASP A 62 13.56 -5.27 -6.45
N GLY A 63 14.46 -6.22 -6.27
CA GLY A 63 15.82 -6.13 -6.83
C GLY A 63 15.84 -6.06 -8.36
N ILE A 64 14.97 -6.83 -9.03
CA ILE A 64 14.85 -6.82 -10.49
C ILE A 64 14.34 -5.46 -10.98
N VAL A 65 13.28 -4.93 -10.35
CA VAL A 65 12.69 -3.63 -10.72
C VAL A 65 13.69 -2.50 -10.53
N LYS A 66 14.40 -2.46 -9.39
CA LYS A 66 15.45 -1.47 -9.14
C LYS A 66 16.56 -1.53 -10.17
N THR A 67 17.01 -2.72 -10.54
CA THR A 67 18.02 -2.89 -11.59
C THR A 67 17.52 -2.40 -12.94
N TYR A 68 16.29 -2.77 -13.32
CA TYR A 68 15.67 -2.34 -14.58
C TYR A 68 15.54 -0.81 -14.65
N VAL A 69 15.00 -0.18 -13.62
CA VAL A 69 14.80 1.29 -13.59
C VAL A 69 16.14 2.02 -13.53
N ALA A 70 17.12 1.51 -12.77
CA ALA A 70 18.47 2.06 -12.72
C ALA A 70 19.12 2.07 -14.11
N GLU A 71 18.99 0.98 -14.87
CA GLU A 71 19.50 0.90 -16.25
C GLU A 71 18.79 1.90 -17.17
N LYS A 72 17.45 1.98 -17.11
CA LYS A 72 16.67 2.90 -17.96
C LYS A 72 16.91 4.37 -17.67
N GLU A 73 17.14 4.72 -16.41
CA GLU A 73 17.37 6.09 -15.96
C GLU A 73 18.85 6.45 -15.86
N ASN A 74 19.76 5.53 -16.18
CA ASN A 74 21.21 5.69 -16.09
C ASN A 74 21.68 6.09 -14.67
N ILE A 75 21.20 5.36 -13.66
CA ILE A 75 21.48 5.59 -12.24
C ILE A 75 22.37 4.47 -11.70
N THR A 76 23.44 4.83 -10.99
CA THR A 76 24.37 3.85 -10.41
C THR A 76 23.95 3.40 -9.01
N ASP A 77 23.36 4.29 -8.22
CA ASP A 77 22.90 4.01 -6.86
C ASP A 77 21.43 3.58 -6.86
N GLN A 78 21.18 2.27 -6.78
CA GLN A 78 19.84 1.70 -6.76
C GLN A 78 19.07 2.02 -5.46
N SER A 79 19.74 2.47 -4.39
CA SER A 79 19.06 2.83 -3.14
C SER A 79 18.18 4.08 -3.26
N LEU A 80 18.37 4.86 -4.33
CA LEU A 80 17.55 6.03 -4.66
C LEU A 80 16.18 5.65 -5.27
N ILE A 81 16.00 4.38 -5.65
CA ILE A 81 14.79 3.89 -6.30
C ILE A 81 13.87 3.30 -5.23
N TRP A 82 12.70 3.92 -5.07
CA TRP A 82 11.66 3.42 -4.19
C TRP A 82 10.66 2.60 -4.96
N THR A 83 10.30 1.44 -4.45
CA THR A 83 9.37 0.50 -5.10
C THR A 83 8.13 0.28 -4.23
N SER A 84 7.01 0.06 -4.90
CA SER A 84 5.77 -0.45 -4.31
C SER A 84 5.29 -1.59 -5.19
N ILE A 85 5.04 -2.76 -4.59
CA ILE A 85 4.70 -3.98 -5.29
C ILE A 85 3.41 -4.52 -4.69
N VAL A 86 2.41 -4.72 -5.55
CA VAL A 86 1.12 -5.29 -5.18
C VAL A 86 0.90 -6.55 -6.02
N PHE A 87 1.05 -7.72 -5.39
CA PHE A 87 0.79 -8.99 -6.06
C PHE A 87 -0.71 -9.15 -6.32
N LYS A 88 -1.08 -9.38 -7.58
CA LYS A 88 -2.44 -9.78 -7.96
C LYS A 88 -2.59 -11.31 -7.91
N SER A 89 -1.49 -12.02 -8.16
CA SER A 89 -1.37 -13.47 -8.03
C SER A 89 0.11 -13.84 -7.85
N LYS A 90 0.42 -15.14 -7.71
CA LYS A 90 1.81 -15.63 -7.68
C LYS A 90 2.60 -15.30 -8.97
N ASP A 91 1.90 -15.11 -10.09
CA ASP A 91 2.53 -14.93 -11.41
C ASP A 91 2.33 -13.51 -11.98
N GLU A 92 1.69 -12.60 -11.22
CA GLU A 92 1.42 -11.23 -11.67
C GLU A 92 1.43 -10.23 -10.51
N ALA A 93 2.12 -9.11 -10.69
CA ALA A 93 2.15 -8.00 -9.76
C ALA A 93 1.96 -6.66 -10.49
N PHE A 94 1.34 -5.69 -9.82
CA PHE A 94 1.42 -4.29 -10.22
C PHE A 94 2.59 -3.66 -9.47
N VAL A 95 3.45 -2.96 -10.20
CA VAL A 95 4.67 -2.37 -9.68
C VAL A 95 4.69 -0.88 -9.98
N SER A 96 5.02 -0.12 -8.95
CA SER A 96 5.37 1.30 -9.04
C SER A 96 6.80 1.48 -8.58
N ALA A 97 7.61 2.22 -9.33
CA ALA A 97 8.97 2.58 -8.96
C ALA A 97 9.19 4.08 -9.17
N SER A 98 9.69 4.78 -8.16
CA SER A 98 9.94 6.22 -8.22
C SER A 98 11.42 6.53 -8.05
N VAL A 99 11.90 7.48 -8.86
CA VAL A 99 13.28 7.97 -8.79
C VAL A 99 13.37 9.35 -9.44
N ASN A 100 14.04 10.32 -8.79
CA ASN A 100 14.28 11.68 -9.31
C ASN A 100 13.04 12.31 -9.99
N ASP A 101 11.94 12.39 -9.25
CA ASP A 101 10.63 12.92 -9.69
C ASP A 101 9.96 12.18 -10.86
N LYS A 102 10.53 11.07 -11.34
CA LYS A 102 9.93 10.18 -12.33
C LYS A 102 9.24 9.01 -11.66
N MET A 103 8.16 8.55 -12.26
CA MET A 103 7.41 7.40 -11.78
C MET A 103 7.21 6.36 -12.89
N TRP A 104 7.75 5.17 -12.68
CA TRP A 104 7.53 3.99 -13.51
C TRP A 104 6.38 3.19 -12.93
N ASN A 105 5.35 2.91 -13.72
CA ASN A 105 4.18 2.15 -13.26
C ASN A 105 3.78 1.13 -14.31
N GLY A 106 3.32 -0.04 -13.87
CA GLY A 106 2.72 -1.05 -14.74
C GLY A 106 2.81 -2.46 -14.19
N THR A 107 2.42 -3.41 -15.02
CA THR A 107 2.31 -4.81 -14.64
C THR A 107 3.65 -5.53 -14.82
N TRP A 108 3.94 -6.47 -13.95
CA TRP A 108 5.05 -7.42 -14.06
C TRP A 108 4.49 -8.84 -14.02
N LYS A 109 5.04 -9.74 -14.82
CA LYS A 109 4.60 -11.13 -14.93
C LYS A 109 5.75 -12.08 -14.66
N TYR A 110 5.46 -13.15 -13.92
CA TYR A 110 6.41 -14.23 -13.69
C TYR A 110 6.19 -15.32 -14.74
N SER A 111 7.17 -15.54 -15.59
CA SER A 111 7.15 -16.58 -16.62
C SER A 111 8.57 -17.10 -16.85
N ASP A 112 8.72 -18.37 -17.23
CA ASP A 112 10.03 -18.97 -17.51
C ASP A 112 11.05 -18.79 -16.37
N ASN A 113 10.58 -18.90 -15.11
CA ASN A 113 11.35 -18.69 -13.88
C ASN A 113 11.95 -17.28 -13.70
N GLN A 114 11.40 -16.26 -14.36
CA GLN A 114 11.83 -14.87 -14.16
C GLN A 114 10.66 -13.88 -14.19
N TRP A 115 10.84 -12.75 -13.51
CA TRP A 115 9.94 -11.60 -13.60
C TRP A 115 10.28 -10.75 -14.83
N ASN A 116 9.27 -10.43 -15.62
CA ASN A 116 9.41 -9.58 -16.81
C ASN A 116 8.44 -8.39 -16.73
N PRO A 117 8.85 -7.20 -17.18
CA PRO A 117 7.93 -6.07 -17.28
C PRO A 117 6.90 -6.33 -18.36
N GLY A 118 5.65 -6.00 -18.07
CA GLY A 118 4.59 -5.89 -19.06
C GLY A 118 4.80 -4.67 -19.96
N GLU A 119 4.12 -4.66 -21.11
CA GLU A 119 4.20 -3.54 -22.05
C GLU A 119 3.70 -2.23 -21.46
N ASP A 120 2.87 -2.30 -20.41
CA ASP A 120 2.33 -1.16 -19.67
C ASP A 120 3.32 -0.58 -18.65
N PHE A 121 4.43 -1.26 -18.33
CA PHE A 121 5.45 -0.76 -17.41
C PHE A 121 6.30 0.34 -18.04
N LYS A 122 5.90 1.59 -17.83
CA LYS A 122 6.51 2.77 -18.47
C LYS A 122 6.73 3.91 -17.50
N CYS A 123 7.69 4.77 -17.85
CA CYS A 123 7.92 6.04 -17.17
C CYS A 123 6.78 7.02 -17.47
N HIS A 124 6.29 7.66 -16.42
CA HIS A 124 5.38 8.80 -16.45
C HIS A 124 6.13 9.98 -15.81
N SER A 125 6.13 11.11 -16.50
CA SER A 125 6.82 12.35 -16.16
C SER A 125 5.84 13.51 -16.17
#